data_AF-A0A2G6GE58-F1
#
_entry.id   AF-A0A2G6GE58-F1
#
_cell.length_a   1.000
_cell.length_b   1.000
_cell.length_c   1.000
_cell.angle_alpha   90.00
_cell.angle_beta   90.00
_cell.angle_gamma   90.00
#
_symmetry.space_group_name_H-M   'P 1'
#
loop_
_entity.id
_entity.type
_entity.pdbx_description
1 polymer ?
#
loop_
_entity_poly.entity_id
_entity_poly.type
_entity_poly.pdbx_seq_one_letter_code
_entity_poly.pdbx_strand_id
1 'polypeptide(L)'
;MHTIAAFILLCLMSSAVYIMNDLADIEADRQHPEKKKRPLPAGKLNPNVARAAAIIFAVGSLVTGFTLSLMLGWILLAYLVIQIGYTFWLKNMVLLDVLVVASGFILRIAAGVAVIEVQRFSPWLYVFGGFLALFMVLGKRRHELTLLGEGASSHRAILQEYNIELIDIMLTIVTTSAIAAYTLYTFLAEGLPENNAMMTTIPFVIYGIFRWLYLIHVRHEGGAPEEIVLRDRPLQVDLLLYGILVFFIFYNPLAYFIN
;
A
#
# COMPACT_ATOMS: atom_id res chain seq x y z
N MET A 1 -1.39 1.00 24.35
CA MET A 1 -2.61 1.81 24.14
C MET A 1 -2.49 2.75 22.94
N HIS A 2 -1.36 3.47 22.81
CA HIS A 2 -1.08 4.37 21.68
C HIS A 2 -1.15 3.72 20.28
N THR A 3 -0.72 2.47 20.13
CA THR A 3 -0.73 1.76 18.83
C THR A 3 -2.14 1.53 18.27
N ILE A 4 -3.09 1.12 19.13
CA ILE A 4 -4.50 0.93 18.71
C ILE A 4 -5.13 2.27 18.35
N ALA A 5 -4.85 3.33 19.12
CA ALA A 5 -5.32 4.67 18.82
C ALA A 5 -4.77 5.16 17.46
N ALA A 6 -3.46 5.03 17.22
CA ALA A 6 -2.84 5.39 15.94
C ALA A 6 -3.43 4.61 14.77
N PHE A 7 -3.67 3.30 14.95
CA PHE A 7 -4.36 2.47 13.95
C PHE A 7 -5.75 3.02 13.62
N ILE A 8 -6.58 3.32 14.64
CA ILE A 8 -7.92 3.89 14.44
C ILE A 8 -7.83 5.26 13.72
N LEU A 9 -6.91 6.13 14.14
CA LEU A 9 -6.73 7.46 13.53
C LEU A 9 -6.31 7.36 12.06
N LEU A 10 -5.43 6.42 11.72
CA LEU A 10 -5.03 6.13 10.34
C LEU A 10 -6.20 5.57 9.52
N CYS A 11 -7.01 4.67 10.08
CA CYS A 11 -8.21 4.18 9.42
C CYS A 11 -9.19 5.33 9.11
N LEU A 12 -9.50 6.16 10.10
CA LEU A 12 -10.38 7.32 9.94
C LEU A 12 -9.81 8.32 8.91
N MET A 13 -8.51 8.62 8.96
CA MET A 13 -7.87 9.52 8.01
C MET A 13 -7.89 8.94 6.59
N SER A 14 -7.60 7.65 6.44
CA SER A 14 -7.68 6.96 5.15
C SER A 14 -9.11 6.96 4.63
N SER A 15 -10.12 6.70 5.47
CA SER A 15 -11.54 6.79 5.10
C SER A 15 -11.93 8.19 4.65
N ALA A 16 -11.49 9.23 5.36
CA ALA A 16 -11.73 10.62 4.94
C ALA A 16 -11.18 10.88 3.54
N VAL A 17 -9.95 10.47 3.27
CA VAL A 17 -9.29 10.61 1.96
C VAL A 17 -10.05 9.85 0.87
N TYR A 18 -10.45 8.60 1.12
CA TYR A 18 -11.24 7.83 0.14
C TYR A 18 -12.58 8.48 -0.15
N ILE A 19 -13.28 8.99 0.88
CA ILE A 19 -14.54 9.71 0.68
C ILE A 19 -14.32 10.99 -0.12
N MET A 20 -13.27 11.76 0.16
CA MET A 20 -12.93 12.97 -0.61
C MET A 20 -12.61 12.63 -2.07
N ASN A 21 -11.88 11.55 -2.31
CA ASN A 21 -11.56 11.09 -3.65
C ASN A 21 -12.82 10.65 -4.41
N ASP A 22 -13.65 9.81 -3.79
CA ASP A 22 -14.91 9.35 -4.39
C ASP A 22 -15.90 10.50 -4.63
N LEU A 23 -15.89 11.54 -3.78
CA LEU A 23 -16.68 12.77 -3.99
C LEU A 23 -16.20 13.61 -5.17
N ALA A 24 -14.88 13.70 -5.38
CA ALA A 24 -14.28 14.43 -6.50
C ALA A 24 -14.47 13.69 -7.83
N ASP A 25 -14.53 12.36 -7.79
CA ASP A 25 -14.61 11.50 -8.96
C ASP A 25 -16.05 10.99 -9.25
N ILE A 26 -17.10 11.55 -8.62
CA ILE A 26 -18.50 11.08 -8.77
C ILE A 26 -18.92 10.97 -10.24
N GLU A 27 -18.75 12.04 -11.02
CA GLU A 27 -19.20 12.08 -12.42
C GLU A 27 -18.43 11.09 -13.30
N ALA A 28 -17.12 10.97 -13.09
CA ALA A 28 -16.28 10.02 -13.81
C ALA A 28 -16.61 8.56 -13.43
N ASP A 29 -16.79 8.29 -12.13
CA ASP A 29 -17.11 6.95 -11.63
C ASP A 29 -18.51 6.50 -12.07
N ARG A 30 -19.45 7.41 -12.31
CA ARG A 30 -20.77 7.08 -12.91
C ARG A 30 -20.66 6.49 -14.31
N GLN A 31 -19.64 6.88 -15.07
CA GLN A 31 -19.41 6.39 -16.43
C GLN A 31 -18.62 5.07 -16.46
N HIS A 32 -18.03 4.66 -15.33
CA HIS A 32 -17.18 3.48 -15.24
C HIS A 32 -17.99 2.17 -15.16
N PRO A 33 -17.60 1.09 -15.88
CA PRO A 33 -18.31 -0.19 -15.88
C PRO A 33 -18.59 -0.77 -14.48
N GLU A 34 -17.57 -0.75 -13.62
CA GLU A 34 -17.66 -1.27 -12.24
C GLU A 34 -17.92 -0.18 -11.18
N LYS A 35 -17.17 0.93 -11.18
CA LYS A 35 -17.25 1.97 -10.13
C LYS A 35 -18.60 2.69 -10.06
N LYS A 36 -19.43 2.63 -11.10
CA LYS A 36 -20.81 3.14 -11.06
C LYS A 36 -21.67 2.50 -9.97
N LYS A 37 -21.30 1.30 -9.49
CA LYS A 37 -21.99 0.58 -8.41
C LYS A 37 -21.65 1.11 -7.02
N ARG A 38 -20.63 1.97 -6.87
CA ARG A 38 -20.22 2.57 -5.59
C ARG A 38 -21.35 3.43 -4.99
N PRO A 39 -21.43 3.56 -3.66
CA PRO A 39 -22.56 4.25 -3.01
C PRO A 39 -22.81 5.69 -3.47
N LEU A 40 -21.76 6.47 -3.74
CA LEU A 40 -21.86 7.85 -4.18
C LEU A 40 -22.31 7.98 -5.65
N PRO A 41 -21.60 7.38 -6.64
CA PRO A 41 -22.05 7.34 -8.04
C PRO A 41 -23.46 6.78 -8.24
N ALA A 42 -23.81 5.72 -7.49
CA ALA A 42 -25.12 5.07 -7.55
C ALA A 42 -26.25 5.85 -6.85
N GLY A 43 -25.96 6.98 -6.20
CA GLY A 43 -26.95 7.79 -5.47
C GLY A 43 -27.47 7.16 -4.18
N LYS A 44 -26.82 6.12 -3.66
CA LYS A 44 -27.20 5.44 -2.39
C LYS A 44 -26.77 6.22 -1.15
N LEU A 45 -25.78 7.11 -1.27
CA LEU A 45 -25.28 7.96 -0.19
C LEU A 45 -25.43 9.43 -0.56
N ASN A 46 -25.98 10.24 0.34
CA ASN A 46 -26.08 11.68 0.15
C ASN A 46 -24.67 12.32 0.15
N PRO A 47 -24.27 13.06 -0.90
CA PRO A 47 -22.96 13.70 -0.97
C PRO A 47 -22.66 14.66 0.18
N ASN A 48 -23.68 15.33 0.75
CA ASN A 48 -23.48 16.25 1.88
C ASN A 48 -23.13 15.49 3.17
N VAL A 49 -23.73 14.31 3.38
CA VAL A 49 -23.40 13.43 4.52
C VAL A 49 -21.99 12.89 4.38
N ALA A 50 -21.61 12.45 3.18
CA ALA A 50 -20.25 12.01 2.88
C ALA A 50 -19.22 13.14 3.12
N ARG A 51 -19.52 14.36 2.68
CA ARG A 51 -18.64 15.53 2.91
C ARG A 51 -18.48 15.84 4.40
N ALA A 52 -19.58 15.83 5.16
CA ALA A 52 -19.53 16.03 6.61
C ALA A 52 -18.70 14.94 7.30
N ALA A 53 -18.90 13.67 6.95
CA ALA A 53 -18.13 12.55 7.49
C ALA A 53 -16.64 12.68 7.17
N ALA A 54 -16.27 13.03 5.94
CA ALA A 54 -14.88 13.24 5.56
C ALA A 54 -14.21 14.35 6.38
N ILE A 55 -14.89 15.47 6.59
CA ILE A 55 -14.37 16.58 7.41
C ILE A 55 -14.22 16.15 8.87
N ILE A 56 -15.23 15.49 9.44
CA ILE A 56 -15.20 15.03 10.84
C ILE A 56 -14.05 14.04 11.04
N PHE A 57 -13.89 13.06 10.14
CA PHE A 57 -12.82 12.09 10.22
C PHE A 57 -11.43 12.73 10.04
N ALA A 58 -11.26 13.64 9.08
CA ALA A 58 -9.98 14.30 8.87
C ALA A 58 -9.58 15.20 10.06
N VAL A 59 -10.49 16.08 10.51
CA VAL A 59 -10.24 16.99 11.62
C VAL A 59 -10.09 16.21 12.93
N GLY A 60 -10.98 15.25 13.18
CA GLY A 60 -10.92 14.41 14.37
C GLY A 60 -9.62 13.61 14.45
N SER A 61 -9.17 13.04 13.34
CA SER A 61 -7.89 12.34 13.27
C SER A 61 -6.69 13.27 13.49
N LEU A 62 -6.70 14.48 12.92
CA LEU A 62 -5.61 15.45 13.10
C LEU A 62 -5.52 15.94 14.54
N VAL A 63 -6.62 16.44 15.10
CA VAL A 63 -6.66 16.97 16.47
C VAL A 63 -6.21 15.90 17.45
N THR A 64 -6.82 14.71 17.38
CA THR A 64 -6.45 13.60 18.27
C THR A 64 -5.02 13.13 18.03
N GLY A 65 -4.56 13.10 16.78
CA GLY A 65 -3.20 12.75 16.41
C GLY A 65 -2.16 13.66 17.06
N PHE A 66 -2.35 14.98 16.97
CA PHE A 66 -1.46 15.96 17.61
C PHE A 66 -1.48 15.87 19.14
N THR A 67 -2.62 15.53 19.75
CA THR A 67 -2.68 15.31 21.21
C THR A 67 -1.99 14.03 21.66
N LEU A 68 -1.89 13.02 20.78
CA LEU A 68 -1.30 11.73 21.09
C LEU A 68 0.23 11.73 20.89
N SER A 69 0.70 12.29 19.78
CA SER A 69 2.11 12.45 19.46
C SER A 69 2.28 13.53 18.40
N LEU A 70 3.17 14.50 18.67
CA LEU A 70 3.45 15.58 17.71
C LEU A 70 3.89 15.02 16.34
N MET A 71 4.71 13.97 16.35
CA MET A 71 5.17 13.30 15.14
C MET A 71 4.02 12.62 14.39
N LEU A 72 3.10 11.95 15.10
CA LEU A 72 1.92 11.35 14.49
C LEU A 72 1.03 12.43 13.82
N GLY A 73 0.80 13.56 14.49
CA GLY A 73 0.04 14.67 13.94
C GLY A 73 0.63 15.19 12.63
N TRP A 74 1.94 15.40 12.57
CA TRP A 74 2.63 15.81 11.33
C TRP A 74 2.54 14.77 10.22
N ILE A 75 2.64 13.48 10.55
CA ILE A 75 2.51 12.40 9.55
C ILE A 75 1.08 12.36 8.99
N LEU A 76 0.05 12.49 9.84
CA LEU A 76 -1.34 12.54 9.40
C LEU A 76 -1.62 13.78 8.53
N LEU A 77 -1.03 14.93 8.87
CA LEU A 77 -1.14 16.15 8.07
C LEU A 77 -0.46 15.99 6.72
N ALA A 78 0.76 15.47 6.68
CA ALA A 78 1.49 15.21 5.44
C ALA A 78 0.70 14.22 4.55
N TYR A 79 0.19 13.13 5.14
CA TYR A 79 -0.66 12.17 4.45
C TYR A 79 -1.91 12.86 3.85
N LEU A 80 -2.62 13.68 4.62
CA LEU A 80 -3.80 14.39 4.15
C LEU A 80 -3.48 15.36 3.00
N VAL A 81 -2.43 16.18 3.14
CA VAL A 81 -2.01 17.16 2.13
C VAL A 81 -1.63 16.47 0.83
N ILE A 82 -0.83 15.41 0.91
CA ILE A 82 -0.41 14.64 -0.27
C ILE A 82 -1.62 14.01 -0.96
N GLN A 83 -2.58 13.48 -0.21
CA GLN A 83 -3.75 12.82 -0.77
C GLN A 83 -4.79 13.78 -1.35
N ILE A 84 -4.91 14.98 -0.78
CA ILE A 84 -5.65 16.10 -1.41
C ILE A 84 -4.96 16.48 -2.72
N GLY A 85 -3.64 16.67 -2.68
CA GLY A 85 -2.82 16.96 -3.86
C GLY A 85 -3.02 15.91 -4.97
N TYR A 86 -3.04 14.64 -4.59
CA TYR A 86 -3.35 13.52 -5.48
C TYR A 86 -4.72 13.63 -6.12
N THR A 87 -5.75 13.87 -5.32
CA THR A 87 -7.15 13.87 -5.75
C THR A 87 -7.41 14.94 -6.81
N PHE A 88 -6.80 16.11 -6.67
CA PHE A 88 -7.06 17.26 -7.56
C PHE A 88 -6.02 17.43 -8.68
N TRP A 89 -4.75 17.07 -8.47
CA TRP A 89 -3.68 17.38 -9.44
C TRP A 89 -2.77 16.20 -9.75
N LEU A 90 -2.15 15.59 -8.73
CA LEU A 90 -1.00 14.69 -8.94
C LEU A 90 -1.39 13.37 -9.63
N LYS A 91 -2.67 12.96 -9.56
CA LYS A 91 -3.16 11.77 -10.27
C LYS A 91 -3.09 11.87 -11.79
N ASN A 92 -2.93 13.08 -12.34
CA ASN A 92 -2.86 13.36 -13.77
C ASN A 92 -1.42 13.63 -14.26
N MET A 93 -0.40 13.42 -13.41
CA MET A 93 1.00 13.63 -13.75
C MET A 93 1.73 12.29 -13.81
N VAL A 94 2.51 12.06 -14.87
CA VAL A 94 3.19 10.78 -15.11
C VAL A 94 4.17 10.52 -13.97
N LEU A 95 4.21 9.28 -13.48
CA LEU A 95 5.00 8.79 -12.34
C LEU A 95 4.56 9.34 -10.98
N LEU A 96 4.14 10.60 -10.89
CA LEU A 96 3.66 11.17 -9.64
C LEU A 96 2.38 10.48 -9.16
N ASP A 97 1.51 10.01 -10.07
CA ASP A 97 0.32 9.27 -9.69
C ASP A 97 0.65 7.97 -8.93
N VAL A 98 1.70 7.25 -9.33
CA VAL A 98 2.13 6.00 -8.67
C VAL A 98 2.99 6.27 -7.43
N LEU A 99 3.90 7.24 -7.51
CA LEU A 99 4.80 7.60 -6.41
C LEU A 99 4.03 8.16 -5.21
N VAL A 100 3.01 8.99 -5.46
CA VAL A 100 2.17 9.56 -4.40
C VAL A 100 1.38 8.47 -3.68
N VAL A 101 0.77 7.54 -4.41
CA VAL A 101 0.04 6.44 -3.77
C VAL A 101 0.99 5.56 -2.95
N ALA A 102 2.19 5.25 -3.47
CA ALA A 102 3.20 4.50 -2.74
C ALA A 102 3.69 5.23 -1.48
N SER A 103 3.89 6.54 -1.55
CA SER A 103 4.27 7.37 -0.39
C SER A 103 3.25 7.27 0.74
N GLY A 104 1.97 7.13 0.42
CA GLY A 104 0.92 6.90 1.41
C GLY A 104 1.09 5.61 2.20
N PHE A 105 1.69 4.55 1.64
CA PHE A 105 2.03 3.34 2.39
C PHE A 105 3.22 3.57 3.33
N ILE A 106 4.24 4.28 2.85
CA ILE A 106 5.40 4.66 3.67
C ILE A 106 4.98 5.50 4.87
N LEU A 107 4.11 6.49 4.67
CA LEU A 107 3.60 7.32 5.77
C LEU A 107 2.81 6.52 6.80
N ARG A 108 2.10 5.46 6.40
CA ARG A 108 1.42 4.56 7.34
C ARG A 108 2.41 3.77 8.19
N ILE A 109 3.50 3.27 7.60
CA ILE A 109 4.58 2.63 8.34
C ILE A 109 5.21 3.64 9.31
N ALA A 110 5.50 4.86 8.85
CA ALA A 110 6.04 5.93 9.67
C ALA A 110 5.13 6.29 10.85
N ALA A 111 3.81 6.37 10.64
CA ALA A 111 2.85 6.63 11.70
C ALA A 111 2.82 5.52 12.75
N GLY A 112 2.96 4.26 12.35
CA GLY A 112 3.08 3.13 13.27
C GLY A 112 4.36 3.21 14.11
N VAL A 113 5.49 3.52 13.47
CA VAL A 113 6.78 3.70 14.15
C VAL A 113 6.76 4.89 15.12
N ALA A 114 6.08 5.97 14.78
CA ALA A 114 6.01 7.19 15.60
C ALA A 114 5.31 7.04 16.97
N VAL A 115 4.61 5.92 17.21
CA VAL A 115 3.85 5.66 18.45
C VAL A 115 4.29 4.43 19.21
N ILE A 116 5.36 3.77 18.75
CA ILE A 116 5.97 2.63 19.44
C ILE A 116 7.36 3.04 19.91
N GLU A 117 7.70 2.65 21.13
CA GLU A 117 9.06 2.80 21.67
C GLU A 117 9.93 1.65 21.15
N VAL A 118 10.16 1.61 19.83
CA VAL A 118 11.11 0.65 19.25
C VAL A 118 12.45 1.35 19.13
N GLN A 119 13.45 0.81 19.83
CA GLN A 119 14.79 1.40 19.85
C GLN A 119 15.45 1.40 18.46
N ARG A 120 15.11 0.46 17.57
CA ARG A 120 15.73 0.28 16.24
C ARG A 120 14.75 -0.30 15.23
N PHE A 121 14.23 0.52 14.33
CA PHE A 121 13.47 0.07 13.16
C PHE A 121 14.38 0.11 11.92
N SER A 122 14.46 -0.99 11.17
CA SER A 122 15.37 -1.08 10.03
C SER A 122 14.92 -0.22 8.85
N PRO A 123 15.75 0.71 8.34
CA PRO A 123 15.44 1.50 7.14
C PRO A 123 15.13 0.63 5.91
N TRP A 124 15.71 -0.58 5.85
CA TRP A 124 15.49 -1.52 4.75
C TRP A 124 14.03 -1.98 4.65
N LEU A 125 13.29 -2.06 5.76
CA LEU A 125 11.85 -2.38 5.73
C LEU A 125 11.01 -1.24 5.14
N TYR A 126 11.40 0.02 5.33
CA TYR A 126 10.73 1.14 4.65
C TYR A 126 10.94 1.04 3.14
N VAL A 127 12.18 0.82 2.72
CA VAL A 127 12.53 0.70 1.30
C VAL A 127 11.80 -0.49 0.66
N PHE A 128 11.82 -1.65 1.33
CA PHE A 128 11.10 -2.84 0.88
C PHE A 128 9.58 -2.60 0.77
N GLY A 129 8.96 -2.05 1.82
CA GLY A 129 7.53 -1.74 1.83
C GLY A 129 7.15 -0.71 0.75
N GLY A 130 8.03 0.26 0.47
CA GLY A 130 7.85 1.24 -0.61
C GLY A 130 7.88 0.60 -1.99
N PHE A 131 8.81 -0.31 -2.24
CA PHE A 131 8.84 -1.06 -3.50
C PHE A 131 7.65 -1.99 -3.65
N LEU A 132 7.21 -2.68 -2.60
CA LEU A 132 5.96 -3.46 -2.65
C LEU A 132 4.74 -2.58 -2.93
N ALA A 133 4.67 -1.39 -2.35
CA ALA A 133 3.60 -0.43 -2.64
C ALA A 133 3.62 0.02 -4.11
N LEU A 134 4.79 0.36 -4.65
CA LEU A 134 4.93 0.68 -6.08
C LEU A 134 4.54 -0.50 -6.96
N PHE A 135 4.96 -1.72 -6.61
CA PHE A 135 4.62 -2.93 -7.32
C PHE A 135 3.09 -3.12 -7.42
N MET A 136 2.37 -2.98 -6.31
CA MET A 136 0.91 -3.09 -6.30
C MET A 136 0.24 -2.00 -7.16
N VAL A 137 0.72 -0.75 -7.09
CA VAL A 137 0.14 0.36 -7.84
C VAL A 137 0.41 0.24 -9.35
N LEU A 138 1.62 -0.15 -9.74
CA LEU A 138 1.98 -0.43 -11.13
C LEU A 138 1.18 -1.61 -11.68
N GLY A 139 1.02 -2.68 -10.89
CA GLY A 139 0.19 -3.83 -11.25
C GLY A 139 -1.27 -3.43 -11.52
N LYS A 140 -1.80 -2.51 -10.71
CA LYS A 140 -3.13 -1.92 -10.95
C LYS A 140 -3.19 -1.13 -12.25
N ARG A 141 -2.20 -0.28 -12.55
CA ARG A 141 -2.15 0.48 -13.82
C ARG A 141 -2.06 -0.43 -15.04
N ARG A 142 -1.25 -1.49 -14.96
CA ARG A 142 -1.17 -2.52 -16.01
C ARG A 142 -2.51 -3.20 -16.24
N HIS A 143 -3.20 -3.55 -15.16
CA HIS A 143 -4.53 -4.18 -15.24
C HIS A 143 -5.55 -3.22 -15.88
N GLU A 144 -5.58 -1.95 -15.47
CA GLU A 144 -6.44 -0.93 -16.07
C GLU A 144 -6.18 -0.78 -17.58
N LEU A 145 -4.91 -0.73 -18.02
CA LEU A 145 -4.55 -0.69 -19.46
C LEU A 145 -5.01 -1.95 -20.22
N THR A 146 -4.83 -3.13 -19.62
CA THR A 146 -5.18 -4.40 -20.25
C THR A 146 -6.70 -4.58 -20.36
N LEU A 147 -7.44 -4.18 -19.33
CA LEU A 147 -8.89 -4.33 -19.26
C LEU A 147 -9.63 -3.36 -20.20
N LEU A 148 -9.15 -2.12 -20.29
CA LEU A 148 -9.87 -1.05 -20.96
C LEU A 148 -9.45 -0.85 -22.42
N GLY A 149 -8.29 -1.37 -22.84
CA GLY A 149 -7.81 -1.29 -24.23
C GLY A 149 -7.87 0.14 -24.78
N GLU A 150 -8.48 0.34 -25.95
CA GLU A 150 -8.66 1.66 -26.58
C GLU A 150 -9.53 2.63 -25.74
N GLY A 151 -10.35 2.11 -24.83
CA GLY A 151 -11.20 2.89 -23.91
C GLY A 151 -10.53 3.30 -22.60
N ALA A 152 -9.25 2.96 -22.36
CA ALA A 152 -8.55 3.30 -21.11
C ALA A 152 -8.48 4.81 -20.84
N SER A 153 -8.35 5.56 -21.94
CA SER A 153 -8.26 7.02 -21.97
C SER A 153 -9.47 7.76 -21.38
N SER A 154 -10.69 7.22 -21.55
CA SER A 154 -11.93 7.86 -21.10
C SER A 154 -12.14 7.71 -19.59
N HIS A 155 -11.48 6.74 -18.95
CA HIS A 155 -11.60 6.47 -17.52
C HIS A 155 -10.50 7.12 -16.69
N ARG A 156 -9.31 7.31 -17.25
CA ARG A 156 -8.19 8.00 -16.58
C ARG A 156 -7.23 8.56 -17.64
N ALA A 157 -7.20 9.89 -17.76
CA ALA A 157 -6.39 10.59 -18.76
C ALA A 157 -4.91 10.18 -18.74
N ILE A 158 -4.34 9.96 -17.55
CA ILE A 158 -2.92 9.61 -17.41
C ILE A 158 -2.55 8.25 -18.02
N LEU A 159 -3.53 7.36 -18.25
CA LEU A 159 -3.26 6.07 -18.89
C LEU A 159 -2.84 6.22 -20.35
N GLN A 160 -3.10 7.35 -21.01
CA GLN A 160 -2.61 7.62 -22.37
C GLN A 160 -1.08 7.75 -22.44
N GLU A 161 -0.45 8.14 -21.33
CA GLU A 161 1.00 8.36 -21.24
C GLU A 161 1.75 7.07 -20.88
N TYR A 162 1.04 5.98 -20.61
CA TYR A 162 1.61 4.68 -20.28
C TYR A 162 1.33 3.65 -21.36
N ASN A 163 2.28 2.75 -21.56
CA ASN A 163 2.10 1.53 -22.33
C ASN A 163 2.51 0.31 -21.48
N ILE A 164 2.06 -0.87 -21.89
CA ILE A 164 2.30 -2.12 -21.14
C ILE A 164 3.79 -2.40 -20.99
N GLU A 165 4.59 -2.18 -22.04
CA GLU A 165 6.04 -2.43 -22.03
C GLU A 165 6.77 -1.59 -20.98
N LEU A 166 6.45 -0.30 -20.89
CA LEU A 166 7.01 0.59 -19.89
C LEU A 166 6.66 0.14 -18.46
N ILE A 167 5.39 -0.24 -18.24
CA ILE A 167 4.97 -0.73 -16.92
C ILE A 167 5.66 -2.06 -16.58
N ASP A 168 5.85 -2.96 -17.53
CA ASP A 168 6.53 -4.24 -17.31
C ASP A 168 8.01 -4.05 -16.97
N ILE A 169 8.68 -3.08 -17.60
CA ILE A 169 10.04 -2.66 -17.22
C ILE A 169 10.05 -2.10 -15.79
N MET A 170 9.11 -1.20 -15.44
CA MET A 170 9.02 -0.63 -14.09
C MET A 170 8.73 -1.71 -13.04
N LEU A 171 7.83 -2.66 -13.33
CA LEU A 171 7.53 -3.80 -12.46
C LEU A 171 8.77 -4.66 -12.23
N THR A 172 9.58 -4.90 -13.26
CA THR A 172 10.83 -5.65 -13.15
C THR A 172 11.84 -4.92 -12.25
N ILE A 173 12.03 -3.62 -12.45
CA ILE A 173 12.93 -2.79 -11.63
C ILE A 173 12.49 -2.80 -10.17
N VAL A 174 11.20 -2.57 -9.92
CA VAL A 174 10.64 -2.46 -8.57
C VAL A 174 10.68 -3.80 -7.84
N THR A 175 10.32 -4.91 -8.50
CA THR A 175 10.34 -6.24 -7.86
C THR A 175 11.76 -6.70 -7.56
N THR A 176 12.72 -6.47 -8.47
CA THR A 176 14.14 -6.75 -8.23
C THR A 176 14.67 -5.92 -7.06
N SER A 177 14.33 -4.62 -7.01
CA SER A 177 14.73 -3.72 -5.92
C SER A 177 14.09 -4.11 -4.59
N ALA A 178 12.85 -4.61 -4.58
CA ALA A 178 12.18 -5.13 -3.40
C ALA A 178 12.91 -6.37 -2.85
N ILE A 179 13.23 -7.35 -3.70
CA ILE A 179 13.96 -8.55 -3.31
C ILE A 179 15.34 -8.17 -2.74
N ALA A 180 16.05 -7.24 -3.40
CA ALA A 180 17.34 -6.75 -2.92
C ALA A 180 17.21 -6.05 -1.56
N ALA A 181 16.24 -5.16 -1.38
CA ALA A 181 16.00 -4.45 -0.12
C ALA A 181 15.63 -5.41 1.02
N TYR A 182 14.79 -6.42 0.74
CA TYR A 182 14.46 -7.45 1.73
C TYR A 182 15.66 -8.32 2.08
N THR A 183 16.46 -8.68 1.07
CA THR A 183 17.71 -9.42 1.30
C THR A 183 18.62 -8.60 2.21
N LEU A 184 18.91 -7.34 1.88
CA LEU A 184 19.71 -6.44 2.73
C LEU A 184 19.14 -6.30 4.14
N TYR A 185 17.81 -6.24 4.29
CA TYR A 185 17.16 -6.30 5.61
C TYR A 185 17.58 -7.55 6.37
N THR A 186 17.47 -8.75 5.78
CA THR A 186 17.81 -10.01 6.47
C THR A 186 19.29 -10.15 6.86
N PHE A 187 20.19 -9.40 6.23
CA PHE A 187 21.63 -9.42 6.54
C PHE A 187 22.08 -8.29 7.47
N LEU A 188 21.51 -7.09 7.32
CA LEU A 188 22.07 -5.86 7.89
C LEU A 188 21.17 -5.21 8.95
N ALA A 189 19.94 -5.68 9.13
CA ALA A 189 19.05 -5.06 10.10
C ALA A 189 19.49 -5.35 11.53
N GLU A 190 19.49 -4.29 12.33
CA GLU A 190 19.73 -4.39 13.76
C GLU A 190 18.51 -5.01 14.46
N GLY A 191 18.74 -5.86 15.47
CA GLY A 191 17.67 -6.55 16.20
C GLY A 191 17.23 -7.88 15.59
N LEU A 192 17.92 -8.37 14.55
CA LEU A 192 17.77 -9.74 14.06
C LEU A 192 18.60 -10.74 14.88
N PRO A 193 18.23 -12.04 14.87
CA PRO A 193 19.07 -13.09 15.46
C PRO A 193 20.45 -13.16 14.79
N GLU A 194 21.50 -13.31 15.61
CA GLU A 194 22.91 -13.33 15.15
C GLU A 194 23.23 -14.48 14.20
N ASN A 195 22.45 -15.56 14.22
CA ASN A 195 22.64 -16.75 13.39
C ASN A 195 22.18 -16.57 11.93
N ASN A 196 21.79 -15.35 11.52
CA ASN A 196 21.27 -15.02 10.20
C ASN A 196 20.06 -15.88 9.76
N ALA A 197 19.32 -16.48 10.69
CA ALA A 197 18.21 -17.37 10.38
C ALA A 197 17.10 -16.68 9.55
N MET A 198 16.99 -15.35 9.63
CA MET A 198 16.07 -14.56 8.79
C MET A 198 16.31 -14.75 7.29
N MET A 199 17.50 -15.10 6.84
CA MET A 199 17.78 -15.39 5.43
C MET A 199 16.93 -16.54 4.87
N THR A 200 16.51 -17.48 5.73
CA THR A 200 15.64 -18.60 5.32
C THR A 200 14.26 -18.14 4.87
N THR A 201 13.88 -16.89 5.14
CA THR A 201 12.61 -16.29 4.71
C THR A 201 12.66 -15.71 3.28
N ILE A 202 13.85 -15.53 2.69
CA ILE A 202 14.03 -14.95 1.34
C ILE A 202 13.26 -15.75 0.27
N PRO A 203 13.31 -17.10 0.23
CA PRO A 203 12.58 -17.88 -0.78
C PRO A 203 11.06 -17.64 -0.76
N PHE A 204 10.46 -17.37 0.40
CA PHE A 204 9.03 -17.05 0.52
C PHE A 204 8.72 -15.69 -0.10
N VAL A 205 9.53 -14.67 0.19
CA VAL A 205 9.35 -13.34 -0.43
C VAL A 205 9.49 -13.40 -1.95
N ILE A 206 10.47 -14.15 -2.45
CA ILE A 206 10.64 -14.38 -3.90
C ILE A 206 9.41 -15.11 -4.47
N TYR A 207 8.95 -16.17 -3.81
CA TYR A 207 7.76 -16.90 -4.24
C TYR A 207 6.53 -16.00 -4.29
N GLY A 208 6.25 -15.23 -3.23
CA GLY A 208 5.11 -14.31 -3.18
C GLY A 208 5.13 -13.28 -4.32
N ILE A 209 6.30 -12.68 -4.58
CA ILE A 209 6.49 -11.74 -5.70
C ILE A 209 6.27 -12.43 -7.06
N PHE A 210 6.85 -13.60 -7.27
CA PHE A 210 6.69 -14.35 -8.53
C PHE A 210 5.27 -14.84 -8.73
N ARG A 211 4.60 -15.29 -7.67
CA ARG A 211 3.20 -15.70 -7.69
C ARG A 211 2.32 -14.52 -8.08
N TRP A 212 2.58 -13.35 -7.51
CA TRP A 212 1.83 -12.15 -7.84
C TRP A 212 2.10 -11.69 -9.28
N LEU A 213 3.36 -11.71 -9.74
CA LEU A 213 3.69 -11.43 -11.15
C LEU A 213 2.98 -12.39 -12.10
N TYR A 214 2.88 -13.68 -11.75
CA TYR A 214 2.09 -14.67 -12.51
C TYR A 214 0.60 -14.27 -12.58
N LEU A 215 0.00 -13.83 -11.47
CA LEU A 215 -1.39 -13.37 -11.47
C LEU A 215 -1.59 -12.14 -12.38
N ILE A 216 -0.63 -11.21 -12.36
CA ILE A 216 -0.63 -10.02 -13.22
C ILE A 216 -0.51 -10.37 -14.70
N HIS A 217 0.47 -11.20 -15.07
CA HIS A 217 0.83 -11.43 -16.47
C HIS A 217 0.01 -12.52 -17.13
N VAL A 218 -0.36 -13.57 -16.39
CA VAL A 218 -1.02 -14.77 -16.93
C VAL A 218 -2.50 -14.80 -16.62
N ARG A 219 -2.91 -14.40 -15.40
CA ARG A 219 -4.34 -14.35 -15.03
C ARG A 219 -4.99 -13.01 -15.35
N HIS A 220 -4.19 -12.02 -15.77
CA HIS A 220 -4.64 -10.65 -15.99
C HIS A 220 -5.38 -10.06 -14.77
N GLU A 221 -5.02 -10.52 -13.57
CA GLU A 221 -5.53 -10.01 -12.29
C GLU A 221 -4.58 -8.91 -11.78
N GLY A 222 -5.07 -7.90 -11.06
CA GLY A 222 -4.18 -6.82 -10.59
C GLY A 222 -4.89 -5.53 -10.20
N GLY A 223 -6.17 -5.38 -10.56
CA GLY A 223 -6.97 -4.19 -10.28
C GLY A 223 -7.25 -3.95 -8.79
N ALA A 224 -7.35 -5.04 -8.01
CA ALA A 224 -7.67 -5.05 -6.59
C ALA A 224 -6.68 -5.93 -5.80
N PRO A 225 -5.58 -5.37 -5.28
CA PRO A 225 -4.58 -6.10 -4.50
C PRO A 225 -5.16 -6.88 -3.31
N GLU A 226 -6.13 -6.28 -2.63
CA GLU A 226 -6.84 -6.87 -1.49
C GLU A 226 -7.61 -8.15 -1.87
N GLU A 227 -8.24 -8.19 -3.04
CA GLU A 227 -8.98 -9.37 -3.51
C GLU A 227 -8.04 -10.50 -3.90
N ILE A 228 -6.89 -10.17 -4.49
CA ILE A 228 -5.85 -11.15 -4.86
C ILE A 228 -5.37 -11.90 -3.60
N VAL A 229 -5.02 -11.16 -2.55
CA VAL A 229 -4.54 -11.75 -1.29
C VAL A 229 -5.63 -12.61 -0.63
N LEU A 230 -6.90 -12.22 -0.74
CA LEU A 230 -8.02 -12.96 -0.14
C LEU A 230 -8.46 -14.19 -0.96
N ARG A 231 -8.15 -14.26 -2.25
CA ARG A 231 -8.60 -15.33 -3.14
C ARG A 231 -7.51 -16.33 -3.51
N ASP A 232 -6.26 -15.89 -3.66
CA ASP A 232 -5.17 -16.76 -4.09
C ASP A 232 -4.63 -17.62 -2.94
N ARG A 233 -5.08 -18.88 -2.90
CA ARG A 233 -4.66 -19.83 -1.85
C ARG A 233 -3.14 -20.06 -1.80
N PRO A 234 -2.41 -20.21 -2.93
CA PRO A 234 -0.97 -20.35 -2.88
C PRO A 234 -0.26 -19.18 -2.20
N LEU A 235 -0.68 -17.94 -2.51
CA LEU A 235 -0.16 -16.74 -1.85
C LEU A 235 -0.49 -16.72 -0.34
N GLN A 236 -1.69 -17.14 0.06
CA GLN A 236 -2.06 -17.23 1.48
C GLN A 236 -1.23 -18.26 2.24
N VAL A 237 -1.00 -19.43 1.65
CA VAL A 237 -0.17 -20.49 2.23
C VAL A 237 1.26 -20.00 2.39
N ASP A 238 1.81 -19.34 1.36
CA ASP A 238 3.15 -18.74 1.41
C ASP A 238 3.27 -17.71 2.53
N LEU A 239 2.34 -16.76 2.62
CA LEU A 239 2.30 -15.75 3.69
C LEU A 239 2.17 -16.37 5.09
N LEU A 240 1.37 -17.43 5.22
CA LEU A 240 1.22 -18.14 6.48
C LEU A 240 2.52 -18.83 6.89
N LEU A 241 3.15 -19.56 5.98
CA LEU A 241 4.42 -20.26 6.24
C LEU A 241 5.54 -19.25 6.54
N TYR A 242 5.59 -18.14 5.80
CA TYR A 242 6.50 -17.02 6.08
C TYR A 242 6.30 -16.50 7.51
N GLY A 243 5.06 -16.19 7.89
CA GLY A 243 4.75 -15.68 9.23
C GLY A 243 5.09 -16.66 10.34
N ILE A 244 4.80 -17.94 10.15
CA ILE A 244 5.17 -19.02 11.07
C ILE A 244 6.69 -19.08 11.22
N LEU A 245 7.44 -19.03 10.12
CA LEU A 245 8.90 -19.08 10.13
C LEU A 245 9.50 -17.87 10.85
N VAL A 246 9.04 -16.65 10.54
CA VAL A 246 9.45 -15.43 11.25
C VAL A 246 9.16 -15.55 12.74
N PHE A 247 7.97 -16.02 13.12
CA PHE A 247 7.62 -16.22 14.53
C PHE A 247 8.58 -17.20 15.21
N PHE A 248 8.89 -18.33 14.60
CA PHE A 248 9.85 -19.28 15.15
C PHE A 248 11.26 -18.70 15.27
N ILE A 249 11.71 -17.92 14.27
CA ILE A 249 13.05 -17.30 14.29
C ILE A 249 13.19 -16.32 15.47
N PHE A 250 12.16 -15.53 15.78
CA PHE A 250 12.21 -14.55 16.87
C PHE A 250 11.91 -15.12 18.27
N TYR A 251 11.05 -16.15 18.37
CA TYR A 251 10.53 -16.61 19.66
C TYR A 251 10.97 -18.01 20.07
N ASN A 252 11.69 -18.75 19.22
CA ASN A 252 12.19 -20.06 19.61
C ASN A 252 13.58 -19.96 20.28
N PRO A 253 13.73 -20.32 21.57
CA PRO A 253 15.00 -20.26 22.29
C PRO A 253 16.08 -21.19 21.72
N LEU A 254 15.74 -22.18 20.89
CA LEU A 254 16.72 -23.08 20.24
C LEU A 254 17.63 -22.37 19.22
N ALA A 255 17.26 -21.17 18.75
CA ALA A 255 18.09 -20.36 17.85
C ALA A 255 19.39 -19.87 18.50
N TYR A 256 19.46 -19.81 19.83
CA TYR A 256 20.64 -19.43 20.60
C TYR A 256 21.65 -20.57 20.80
N PHE A 257 21.27 -21.82 20.53
CA PHE A 257 22.08 -23.01 20.87
C PHE A 257 22.88 -23.60 19.68
N ILE A 258 22.88 -22.94 18.51
CA ILE A 258 23.63 -23.38 17.32
C ILE A 258 24.84 -22.46 17.05
N ASN A 259 25.38 -21.80 18.08
CA ASN A 259 26.69 -21.15 18.04
C ASN A 259 27.63 -21.79 19.06
#